data_AF-A0AAE6C6E7-F1
#
_entry.id   AF-A0AAE6C6E7-F1
#
_cell.length_a   1.000
_cell.length_b   1.000
_cell.length_c   1.000
_cell.angle_alpha   90.00
_cell.angle_beta   90.00
_cell.angle_gamma   90.00
#
_symmetry.space_group_name_H-M   'P 1'
#
loop_
_entity.id
_entity.type
_entity.pdbx_description
1 polymer ?
#
loop_
_entity_poly.entity_id
_entity_poly.type
_entity_poly.pdbx_seq_one_letter_code
_entity_poly.pdbx_strand_id
1 'polypeptide(L)'
;MKRKIAAIFAADIAGYSRLVAEDEEETLRRLASYRLVIDDFIAKASGRIFNTAGDAVLAEFPSAVEAVRCAIDIQESLRTRNMAYPPSRQMSFRIGITIGDVVERDGDLLGDGVNIAARLEGLAEVGGICVSRAVHEQVANKLSVQFADIGAQEVKNIPTPVHAYMVAMRREDGTYATPQVKKVAKAAPAPNWMWPLVVGVVSVVAIGVGGFLYFTKLETAQVTSSPATSIAAAPAPGPIAAPSPGPTSTMAAKAAAPMPTSSPTQMAAATPMPIPSPSTASPGKIAVEAVPFIGERQRAFLGNEYAAAGDYKAYALNIGGFFGTALNQPTEEAARNGAVDQCQRRADAAQSPRRCELYAVGNKVVYSHGAPPMPPQPWFRHDAITERAFVPKDLPMVREQARTRLENIYVQAAKSRSVALGPGGQYFWALGATSVDDAARRSLESCGAFAGSACMTVVVDDVFVVPIPTKLRANGFFHAATNPSIVADGRDEVVRKLGDATGWNAVAVGTAGRPGLGLKAADEQTAINGALADCAKHDSDCHVIAIGPFTVGPMN
;
A
#
# COMPACT_ATOMS: atom_id res chain seq x y z
N MET A 1 3.07 21.93 -9.21
CA MET A 1 3.69 22.36 -7.94
C MET A 1 2.79 23.42 -7.32
N LYS A 2 2.24 23.17 -6.14
CA LYS A 2 1.33 24.09 -5.44
C LYS A 2 1.96 24.49 -4.11
N ARG A 3 2.11 25.79 -3.86
CA ARG A 3 2.58 26.32 -2.56
C ARG A 3 1.40 26.58 -1.64
N LYS A 4 1.58 26.29 -0.35
CA LYS A 4 0.60 26.58 0.69
C LYS A 4 1.27 26.68 2.05
N ILE A 5 0.65 27.43 2.96
CA ILE A 5 0.97 27.39 4.38
C ILE A 5 0.21 26.25 5.03
N ALA A 6 0.90 25.41 5.78
CA ALA A 6 0.30 24.32 6.55
C ALA A 6 0.98 24.17 7.91
N ALA A 7 0.26 23.62 8.89
CA ALA A 7 0.86 23.11 10.11
C ALA A 7 1.43 21.72 9.82
N ILE A 8 2.74 21.55 9.98
CA ILE A 8 3.45 20.30 9.75
C ILE A 8 3.70 19.62 11.09
N PHE A 9 3.29 18.36 11.17
CA PHE A 9 3.41 17.47 12.31
C PHE A 9 4.41 16.37 11.96
N ALA A 10 5.40 16.18 12.82
CA ALA A 10 6.34 15.08 12.75
C ALA A 10 6.30 14.28 14.05
N ALA A 11 6.24 12.97 13.97
CA ALA A 11 6.33 12.11 15.13
C ALA A 11 7.24 10.91 14.88
N ASP A 12 8.01 10.50 15.87
CA ASP A 12 8.91 9.34 15.76
C ASP A 12 9.09 8.63 17.11
N ILE A 13 9.53 7.38 17.09
CA ILE A 13 9.68 6.57 18.32
C ILE A 13 11.00 6.90 19.03
N ALA A 14 10.91 7.07 20.34
CA ALA A 14 12.10 7.16 21.17
C ALA A 14 12.73 5.78 21.42
N GLY A 15 13.96 5.58 20.94
CA GLY A 15 14.74 4.37 21.23
C GLY A 15 14.32 3.14 20.43
N TYR A 16 13.75 3.32 19.23
CA TYR A 16 13.27 2.25 18.35
C TYR A 16 14.27 1.12 18.14
N SER A 17 15.53 1.44 17.82
CA SER A 17 16.58 0.44 17.59
C SER A 17 16.84 -0.46 18.79
N ARG A 18 16.69 0.05 20.03
CA ARG A 18 16.83 -0.75 21.25
C ARG A 18 15.65 -1.72 21.39
N LEU A 19 14.43 -1.25 21.17
CA LEU A 19 13.22 -2.09 21.27
C LEU A 19 13.25 -3.22 20.25
N VAL A 20 13.68 -2.93 19.02
CA VAL A 20 13.85 -3.93 17.95
C VAL A 20 14.94 -4.95 18.30
N ALA A 21 16.06 -4.51 18.88
CA ALA A 21 17.14 -5.42 19.30
C ALA A 21 16.74 -6.35 20.45
N GLU A 22 15.81 -5.93 21.31
CA GLU A 22 15.27 -6.76 22.40
C GLU A 22 14.23 -7.77 21.91
N ASP A 23 13.27 -7.34 21.10
CA ASP A 23 12.20 -8.17 20.53
C ASP A 23 11.61 -7.48 19.29
N GLU A 24 12.06 -7.89 18.10
CA GLU A 24 11.66 -7.29 16.83
C GLU A 24 10.17 -7.52 16.52
N GLU A 25 9.68 -8.75 16.70
CA GLU A 25 8.32 -9.14 16.34
C GLU A 25 7.29 -8.41 17.21
N GLU A 26 7.49 -8.40 18.54
CA GLU A 26 6.58 -7.71 19.46
C GLU A 26 6.68 -6.19 19.32
N THR A 27 7.85 -5.65 18.98
CA THR A 27 8.01 -4.21 18.71
C THR A 27 7.28 -3.80 17.43
N LEU A 28 7.37 -4.58 16.36
CA LEU A 28 6.65 -4.30 15.11
C LEU A 28 5.12 -4.44 15.27
N ARG A 29 4.65 -5.45 16.01
CA ARG A 29 3.22 -5.64 16.31
C ARG A 29 2.65 -4.46 17.11
N ARG A 30 3.38 -4.00 18.13
CA ARG A 30 2.97 -2.84 18.94
C ARG A 30 3.03 -1.54 18.14
N LEU A 31 4.06 -1.37 17.30
CA LEU A 31 4.15 -0.25 16.40
C LEU A 31 2.92 -0.20 15.48
N ALA A 32 2.52 -1.32 14.88
CA ALA A 32 1.31 -1.39 14.07
C ALA A 32 0.05 -0.98 14.85
N SER A 33 -0.11 -1.48 16.09
CA SER A 33 -1.21 -1.07 16.97
C SER A 33 -1.20 0.42 17.30
N TYR A 34 -0.03 1.00 17.56
CA TYR A 34 0.09 2.42 17.92
C TYR A 34 -0.11 3.30 16.68
N ARG A 35 0.27 2.84 15.49
CA ARG A 35 -0.02 3.52 14.22
C ARG A 35 -1.50 3.60 13.93
N LEU A 36 -2.27 2.54 14.16
CA LEU A 36 -3.73 2.61 13.98
C LEU A 36 -4.36 3.74 14.82
N VAL A 37 -3.84 3.96 16.03
CA VAL A 37 -4.32 5.01 16.94
C VAL A 37 -3.89 6.38 16.46
N ILE A 38 -2.61 6.55 16.11
CA ILE A 38 -2.06 7.81 15.61
C ILE A 38 -2.78 8.23 14.33
N ASP A 39 -2.95 7.30 13.38
CA ASP A 39 -3.58 7.57 12.09
C ASP A 39 -5.06 7.95 12.25
N ASP A 40 -5.78 7.32 13.19
CA ASP A 40 -7.16 7.66 13.53
C ASP A 40 -7.29 9.07 14.15
N PHE A 41 -6.41 9.44 15.10
CA PHE A 41 -6.41 10.80 15.67
C PHE A 41 -6.07 11.86 14.62
N ILE A 42 -5.08 11.61 13.76
CA ILE A 42 -4.72 12.52 12.68
C ILE A 42 -5.91 12.71 11.74
N ALA A 43 -6.59 11.64 11.33
CA ALA A 43 -7.75 11.71 10.47
C ALA A 43 -8.92 12.48 11.12
N LYS A 44 -9.23 12.22 12.39
CA LYS A 44 -10.30 12.90 13.14
C LYS A 44 -10.07 14.40 13.29
N ALA A 45 -8.82 14.81 13.46
CA ALA A 45 -8.43 16.21 13.53
C ALA A 45 -8.25 16.87 12.13
N SER A 46 -8.80 16.24 11.07
CA SER A 46 -8.71 16.72 9.68
C SER A 46 -7.27 16.87 9.16
N GLY A 47 -6.34 16.10 9.72
CA GLY A 47 -4.96 16.01 9.26
C GLY A 47 -4.81 15.02 8.12
N ARG A 48 -3.76 15.20 7.32
CA ARG A 48 -3.39 14.30 6.21
C ARG A 48 -1.97 13.81 6.38
N ILE A 49 -1.80 12.51 6.53
CA ILE A 49 -0.48 11.87 6.49
C ILE A 49 0.01 11.91 5.03
N PHE A 50 1.14 12.57 4.80
CA PHE A 50 1.71 12.71 3.47
C PHE A 50 2.96 11.86 3.28
N ASN A 51 3.65 11.47 4.37
CA ASN A 51 4.82 10.61 4.30
C ASN A 51 4.98 9.79 5.61
N THR A 52 5.46 8.56 5.47
CA THR A 52 5.81 7.67 6.58
C THR A 52 7.12 6.97 6.22
N ALA A 53 8.20 7.32 6.91
CA ALA A 53 9.51 6.72 6.72
C ALA A 53 9.84 5.85 7.94
N GLY A 54 9.65 4.54 7.83
CA GLY A 54 9.85 3.61 8.94
C GLY A 54 8.85 3.87 10.07
N ASP A 55 9.36 4.18 11.27
CA ASP A 55 8.61 4.53 12.47
C ASP A 55 8.20 6.00 12.57
N ALA A 56 8.68 6.86 11.65
CA ALA A 56 8.31 8.27 11.60
C ALA A 56 6.97 8.52 10.87
N VAL A 57 6.18 9.46 11.40
CA VAL A 57 4.90 9.96 10.86
C VAL A 57 5.11 11.41 10.42
N LEU A 58 4.76 11.75 9.18
CA LEU A 58 4.68 13.13 8.73
C LEU A 58 3.26 13.43 8.24
N ALA A 59 2.64 14.41 8.88
CA ALA A 59 1.28 14.84 8.59
C ALA A 59 1.16 16.36 8.45
N GLU A 60 0.20 16.80 7.65
CA GLU A 60 -0.18 18.21 7.56
C GLU A 60 -1.56 18.43 8.17
N PHE A 61 -1.76 19.61 8.74
CA PHE A 61 -3.03 20.08 9.26
C PHE A 61 -3.35 21.46 8.69
N PRO A 62 -4.62 21.75 8.39
CA PRO A 62 -5.06 23.09 8.01
C PRO A 62 -5.04 24.08 9.19
N SER A 63 -4.99 23.59 10.43
CA SER A 63 -5.02 24.39 11.66
C SER A 63 -3.92 23.95 12.62
N ALA A 64 -3.12 24.91 13.09
CA ALA A 64 -2.11 24.67 14.13
C ALA A 64 -2.75 24.28 15.47
N VAL A 65 -3.97 24.74 15.75
CA VAL A 65 -4.73 24.39 16.96
C VAL A 65 -5.11 22.91 16.94
N GLU A 66 -5.62 22.45 15.80
CA GLU A 66 -6.02 21.03 15.65
C GLU A 66 -4.80 20.12 15.65
N ALA A 67 -3.68 20.54 15.06
CA ALA A 67 -2.42 19.79 15.13
C ALA A 67 -1.94 19.60 16.58
N VAL A 68 -1.99 20.65 17.40
CA VAL A 68 -1.55 20.57 18.81
C VAL A 68 -2.54 19.77 19.66
N ARG A 69 -3.85 19.92 19.47
CA ARG A 69 -4.87 19.08 20.14
C ARG A 69 -4.67 17.60 19.82
N CYS A 70 -4.53 17.28 18.53
CA CYS A 70 -4.27 15.92 18.06
C CYS A 70 -2.99 15.34 18.70
N ALA A 71 -1.92 16.12 18.77
CA ALA A 71 -0.68 15.70 19.42
C ALA A 71 -0.87 15.37 20.90
N ILE A 72 -1.62 16.18 21.64
CA ILE A 72 -1.94 15.96 23.06
C ILE A 72 -2.75 14.67 23.20
N ASP A 73 -3.82 14.52 22.43
CA ASP A 73 -4.70 13.35 22.47
C ASP A 73 -3.91 12.07 22.16
N ILE A 74 -3.04 12.09 21.15
CA ILE A 74 -2.13 10.98 20.82
C ILE A 74 -1.25 10.65 22.03
N GLN A 75 -0.54 11.61 22.61
CA GLN A 75 0.37 11.34 23.73
C GLN A 75 -0.37 10.78 24.95
N GLU A 76 -1.57 11.29 25.27
CA GLU A 76 -2.39 10.76 26.37
C GLU A 76 -2.88 9.34 26.10
N SER A 77 -3.31 9.07 24.88
CA SER A 77 -3.77 7.75 24.45
C SER A 77 -2.64 6.73 24.48
N LEU A 78 -1.44 7.10 24.02
CA LEU A 78 -0.27 6.22 24.03
C LEU A 78 0.25 6.01 25.45
N ARG A 79 0.22 7.03 26.31
CA ARG A 79 0.57 6.89 27.74
C ARG A 79 -0.31 5.84 28.43
N THR A 80 -1.63 5.91 28.21
CA THR A 80 -2.58 4.94 28.79
C THR A 80 -2.30 3.52 28.29
N ARG A 81 -1.98 3.34 27.01
CA ARG A 81 -1.61 2.02 26.46
C ARG A 81 -0.27 1.51 26.98
N ASN A 82 0.69 2.39 27.19
CA ASN A 82 2.00 2.05 27.73
C ASN A 82 1.93 1.52 29.17
N MET A 83 0.90 1.86 29.95
CA MET A 83 0.70 1.30 31.29
C MET A 83 0.49 -0.22 31.30
N ALA A 84 0.08 -0.81 30.18
CA ALA A 84 -0.03 -2.26 30.04
C ALA A 84 1.33 -2.98 29.90
N TYR A 85 2.44 -2.23 29.83
CA TYR A 85 3.78 -2.76 29.60
C TYR A 85 4.78 -2.28 30.67
N PRO A 86 5.78 -3.11 31.01
CA PRO A 86 6.85 -2.69 31.91
C PRO A 86 7.67 -1.54 31.29
N PRO A 87 8.27 -0.64 32.10
CA PRO A 87 8.97 0.55 31.60
C PRO A 87 10.02 0.30 30.51
N SER A 88 10.76 -0.81 30.60
CA SER A 88 11.77 -1.20 29.60
C SER A 88 11.18 -1.46 28.20
N ARG A 89 9.90 -1.84 28.15
CA ARG A 89 9.18 -2.16 26.92
C ARG A 89 8.23 -1.04 26.48
N GLN A 90 8.07 0.04 27.22
CA GLN A 90 7.15 1.12 26.79
C GLN A 90 7.63 1.77 25.49
N MET A 91 6.70 2.04 24.58
CA MET A 91 6.97 2.68 23.29
C MET A 91 6.46 4.10 23.34
N SER A 92 7.36 5.08 23.43
CA SER A 92 7.00 6.48 23.56
C SER A 92 7.37 7.23 22.29
N PHE A 93 6.46 8.07 21.82
CA PHE A 93 6.69 8.93 20.65
C PHE A 93 7.16 10.31 21.10
N ARG A 94 7.99 10.93 20.27
CA ARG A 94 8.26 12.36 20.32
C ARG A 94 7.49 13.02 19.20
N ILE A 95 7.03 14.25 19.42
CA ILE A 95 6.23 15.00 18.44
C ILE A 95 6.81 16.41 18.27
N GLY A 96 6.96 16.83 17.02
CA GLY A 96 7.38 18.16 16.60
C GLY A 96 6.35 18.82 15.71
N ILE A 97 5.99 20.08 15.97
CA ILE A 97 4.98 20.82 15.18
C ILE A 97 5.50 22.20 14.79
N THR A 98 5.35 22.56 13.52
CA THR A 98 5.63 23.92 13.04
C THR A 98 4.58 24.39 12.04
N ILE A 99 4.57 25.68 11.74
CA ILE A 99 3.85 26.24 10.59
C ILE A 99 4.90 26.65 9.56
N GLY A 100 4.70 26.32 8.29
CA GLY A 100 5.63 26.69 7.23
C GLY A 100 5.00 26.70 5.84
N ASP A 101 5.67 27.41 4.92
CA ASP A 101 5.39 27.30 3.49
C ASP A 101 5.96 25.98 2.96
N VAL A 102 5.11 25.21 2.30
CA VAL A 102 5.43 23.91 1.74
C VAL A 102 4.98 23.83 0.30
N VAL A 103 5.76 23.11 -0.50
CA VAL A 103 5.44 22.79 -1.89
C VAL A 103 4.88 21.38 -1.93
N GLU A 104 3.65 21.26 -2.41
CA GLU A 104 3.02 19.98 -2.69
C GLU A 104 3.43 19.46 -4.06
N ARG A 105 3.96 18.22 -4.08
CA ARG A 105 4.38 17.50 -5.27
C ARG A 105 4.11 16.00 -5.07
N ASP A 106 3.37 15.40 -6.00
CA ASP A 106 3.09 13.95 -6.02
C ASP A 106 2.47 13.41 -4.71
N GLY A 107 1.74 14.27 -3.97
CA GLY A 107 1.13 13.97 -2.68
C GLY A 107 2.05 14.12 -1.46
N ASP A 108 3.34 14.35 -1.68
CA ASP A 108 4.35 14.65 -0.65
C ASP A 108 4.46 16.18 -0.44
N LEU A 109 4.99 16.57 0.71
CA LEU A 109 5.28 17.97 1.04
C LEU A 109 6.78 18.16 1.20
N LEU A 110 7.30 19.16 0.49
CA LEU A 110 8.70 19.52 0.52
C LEU A 110 8.84 20.97 0.98
N GLY A 111 9.86 21.24 1.80
CA GLY A 111 10.18 22.59 2.25
C GLY A 111 10.76 22.62 3.64
N ASP A 112 11.18 23.81 4.05
CA ASP A 112 11.84 24.01 5.35
C ASP A 112 10.91 23.67 6.52
N GLY A 113 9.59 23.86 6.37
CA GLY A 113 8.60 23.49 7.38
C GLY A 113 8.67 22.00 7.77
N VAL A 114 8.91 21.11 6.80
CA VAL A 114 9.04 19.67 7.06
C VAL A 114 10.34 19.36 7.82
N ASN A 115 11.43 19.99 7.40
CA ASN A 115 12.71 19.86 8.08
C ASN A 115 12.66 20.40 9.52
N ILE A 116 12.03 21.55 9.74
CA ILE A 116 11.86 22.16 11.07
C ILE A 116 11.02 21.25 11.97
N ALA A 117 9.88 20.73 11.48
CA ALA A 117 9.03 19.83 12.27
C ALA A 117 9.79 18.59 12.75
N ALA A 118 10.53 17.92 11.84
CA ALA A 118 11.34 16.76 12.18
C ALA A 118 12.46 17.09 13.19
N ARG A 119 12.98 18.31 13.19
CA ARG A 119 14.00 18.74 14.18
C ARG A 119 13.39 19.06 15.53
N LEU A 120 12.21 19.67 15.54
CA LEU A 120 11.46 19.89 16.78
C LEU A 120 11.06 18.56 17.43
N GLU A 121 10.70 17.54 16.64
CA GLU A 121 10.46 16.18 17.14
C GLU A 121 11.69 15.66 17.88
N GLY A 122 12.88 15.75 17.27
CA GLY A 122 14.12 15.31 17.91
C GLY A 122 14.52 16.11 19.17
N LEU A 123 13.98 17.32 19.36
CA LEU A 123 14.19 18.13 20.56
C LEU A 123 13.18 17.84 21.68
N ALA A 124 12.05 17.19 21.36
CA ALA A 124 11.05 16.87 22.36
C ALA A 124 11.59 15.85 23.38
N GLU A 125 11.14 15.98 24.63
CA GLU A 125 11.33 14.92 25.62
C GLU A 125 10.59 13.64 25.19
N VAL A 126 11.00 12.49 25.71
CA VAL A 126 10.33 11.21 25.41
C VAL A 126 8.87 11.28 25.88
N GLY A 127 7.91 11.05 24.98
CA GLY A 127 6.48 11.25 25.26
C GLY A 127 6.04 12.73 25.26
N GLY A 128 6.92 13.63 24.83
CA GLY A 128 6.70 15.08 24.82
C GLY A 128 6.32 15.63 23.44
N ILE A 129 5.94 16.89 23.44
CA ILE A 129 5.57 17.66 22.24
C ILE A 129 6.38 18.94 22.24
N CYS A 130 7.05 19.23 21.13
CA CYS A 130 7.82 20.44 20.89
C CYS A 130 7.21 21.22 19.72
N VAL A 131 7.02 22.53 19.89
CA VAL A 131 6.37 23.39 18.90
C VAL A 131 7.23 24.61 18.59
N SER A 132 7.17 25.11 17.35
CA SER A 132 7.84 26.37 17.00
C SER A 132 7.10 27.58 17.58
N ARG A 133 7.78 28.73 17.64
CA ARG A 133 7.16 30.02 18.00
C ARG A 133 5.91 30.32 17.19
N ALA A 134 5.94 30.07 15.88
CA ALA A 134 4.80 30.33 15.01
C ALA A 134 3.56 29.50 15.39
N VAL A 135 3.76 28.25 15.83
CA VAL A 135 2.66 27.44 16.38
C VAL A 135 2.20 28.02 17.70
N HIS A 136 3.12 28.25 18.64
CA HIS A 136 2.83 28.78 19.97
C HIS A 136 1.96 30.04 19.93
N GLU A 137 2.31 31.02 19.09
CA GLU A 137 1.56 32.27 18.92
C GLU A 137 0.11 32.03 18.45
N GLN A 138 -0.14 30.97 17.67
CA GLN A 138 -1.46 30.61 17.18
C GLN A 138 -2.31 29.83 18.19
N VAL A 139 -1.69 29.14 19.15
CA VAL A 139 -2.36 28.22 20.10
C VAL A 139 -2.41 28.70 21.55
N ALA A 140 -1.49 29.55 22.01
CA ALA A 140 -1.32 29.89 23.43
C ALA A 140 -2.61 30.41 24.10
N ASN A 141 -3.44 31.13 23.36
CA ASN A 141 -4.70 31.70 23.87
C ASN A 141 -5.94 30.85 23.55
N LYS A 142 -5.78 29.70 22.89
CA LYS A 142 -6.89 28.85 22.40
C LYS A 142 -6.94 27.48 23.06
N LEU A 143 -5.86 27.06 23.70
CA LEU A 143 -5.74 25.78 24.39
C LEU A 143 -5.39 26.03 25.86
N SER A 144 -6.05 25.31 26.76
CA SER A 144 -5.78 25.36 28.21
C SER A 144 -4.59 24.48 28.58
N VAL A 145 -3.43 24.70 27.93
CA VAL A 145 -2.18 23.98 28.15
C VAL A 145 -1.04 24.96 28.40
N GLN A 146 -0.09 24.58 29.25
CA GLN A 146 1.08 25.40 29.51
C GLN A 146 2.18 25.12 28.49
N PHE A 147 2.90 26.16 28.10
CA PHE A 147 4.07 26.07 27.24
C PHE A 147 5.29 26.53 28.01
N ALA A 148 6.38 25.81 27.85
CA ALA A 148 7.65 26.15 28.45
C ALA A 148 8.63 26.53 27.34
N ASP A 149 9.11 27.77 27.42
CA ASP A 149 10.04 28.33 26.45
C ASP A 149 11.43 27.67 26.60
N ILE A 150 11.93 27.07 25.51
CA ILE A 150 13.26 26.47 25.44
C ILE A 150 14.24 27.30 24.58
N GLY A 151 13.82 28.49 24.13
CA GLY A 151 14.64 29.46 23.43
C GLY A 151 14.95 29.10 21.98
N ALA A 152 15.96 29.78 21.44
CA ALA A 152 16.45 29.56 20.08
C ALA A 152 17.26 28.26 19.98
N GLN A 153 16.88 27.40 19.02
CA GLN A 153 17.52 26.11 18.76
C GLN A 153 18.20 26.14 17.40
N GLU A 154 19.50 25.84 17.38
CA GLU A 154 20.24 25.66 16.14
C GLU A 154 19.92 24.29 15.56
N VAL A 155 19.43 24.26 14.32
CA VAL A 155 19.06 23.03 13.64
C VAL A 155 19.85 22.89 12.33
N LYS A 156 20.31 21.67 12.06
CA LYS A 156 21.20 21.38 10.93
C LYS A 156 20.52 21.79 9.60
N ASN A 157 21.28 22.50 8.76
CA ASN A 157 20.87 22.98 7.43
C ASN A 157 19.79 24.08 7.44
N ILE A 158 19.58 24.79 8.55
CA ILE A 158 18.73 25.99 8.60
C ILE A 158 19.58 27.16 9.10
N PRO A 159 19.71 28.25 8.32
CA PRO A 159 20.62 29.36 8.65
C PRO A 159 20.15 30.20 9.85
N THR A 160 18.83 30.20 10.14
CA THR A 160 18.24 30.93 11.25
C THR A 160 17.82 29.98 12.37
N PRO A 161 18.24 30.22 13.63
CA PRO A 161 17.79 29.43 14.77
C PRO A 161 16.26 29.45 14.91
N VAL A 162 15.67 28.29 15.19
CA VAL A 162 14.23 28.15 15.40
C VAL A 162 13.93 28.29 16.88
N HIS A 163 13.12 29.28 17.26
CA HIS A 163 12.66 29.41 18.65
C HIS A 163 11.57 28.37 18.93
N ALA A 164 11.74 27.59 19.98
CA ALA A 164 10.90 26.43 20.29
C ALA A 164 10.31 26.48 21.70
N TYR A 165 9.20 25.78 21.89
CA TYR A 165 8.48 25.65 23.15
C TYR A 165 8.12 24.18 23.36
N MET A 166 8.21 23.72 24.60
CA MET A 166 7.70 22.42 25.02
C MET A 166 6.25 22.57 25.49
N VAL A 167 5.36 21.68 25.03
CA VAL A 167 4.00 21.58 25.60
C VAL A 167 4.09 20.80 26.90
N ALA A 168 3.64 21.40 28.00
CA ALA A 168 3.69 20.76 29.31
C ALA A 168 2.63 19.66 29.40
N MET A 169 3.08 18.41 29.39
CA MET A 169 2.20 17.25 29.60
C MET A 169 1.92 17.06 31.09
N ARG A 170 0.70 16.60 31.41
CA ARG A 170 0.29 16.29 32.78
C ARG A 170 0.92 14.97 33.24
N ARG A 171 1.62 14.99 34.38
CA ARG A 171 2.18 13.81 35.04
C ARG A 171 1.12 13.05 35.83
N GLU A 172 1.42 11.80 36.18
CA GLU A 172 0.54 10.92 36.98
C GLU A 172 0.21 11.49 38.37
N ASP A 173 1.10 12.30 38.93
CA ASP A 173 0.91 13.01 40.21
C ASP A 173 0.08 14.30 40.07
N GLY A 174 -0.42 14.61 38.88
CA GLY A 174 -1.22 15.81 38.60
C GLY A 174 -0.38 17.08 38.40
N THR A 175 0.94 17.02 38.46
CA THR A 175 1.85 18.15 38.21
C THR A 175 2.20 18.27 36.72
N TYR A 176 2.62 19.46 36.29
CA TYR A 176 3.09 19.69 34.92
C TYR A 176 4.59 19.45 34.80
N ALA A 177 5.02 18.90 33.67
CA ALA A 177 6.44 18.74 33.39
C ALA A 177 7.17 20.07 33.20
N THR A 178 8.04 20.44 34.13
CA THR A 178 9.08 21.46 33.91
C THR A 178 10.13 20.89 32.96
N PRO A 179 10.35 21.47 31.76
CA PRO A 179 11.29 20.89 30.82
C PRO A 179 12.71 21.07 31.33
N GLN A 180 13.50 20.01 31.21
CA GLN A 180 14.93 20.06 31.51
C GLN A 180 15.67 20.28 30.20
N VAL A 181 16.13 21.51 29.96
CA VAL A 181 16.99 21.81 28.80
C VAL A 181 18.32 21.06 28.98
N LYS A 182 18.42 19.85 28.41
CA LYS A 182 19.71 19.20 28.23
C LYS A 182 20.49 20.03 27.21
N LYS A 183 21.39 20.90 27.70
CA LYS A 183 22.44 21.48 26.86
C LYS A 183 23.17 20.30 26.20
N VAL A 184 23.01 20.16 24.89
CA VAL A 184 23.83 19.24 24.10
C VAL A 184 25.27 19.65 24.36
N ALA A 185 26.04 18.77 25.00
CA ALA A 185 27.47 19.01 25.19
C ALA A 185 28.07 19.19 23.80
N LYS A 186 28.60 20.39 23.51
CA LYS A 186 29.36 20.63 22.28
C LYS A 186 30.47 19.59 22.26
N ALA A 187 30.51 18.76 21.22
CA ALA A 187 31.67 17.91 20.96
C ALA A 187 32.88 18.84 20.90
N ALA A 188 33.83 18.64 21.81
CA ALA A 188 35.07 19.40 21.79
C ALA A 188 35.74 19.20 20.42
N PRO A 189 36.28 20.25 19.80
CA PRO A 189 37.05 20.08 18.57
C PRO A 189 38.17 19.06 18.83
N ALA A 190 38.35 18.10 17.92
CA ALA A 190 39.39 17.09 18.06
C ALA A 190 40.75 17.80 18.25
N PRO A 191 41.56 17.38 19.24
CA PRO A 191 42.80 18.07 19.55
C PRO A 191 43.73 18.09 18.34
N ASN A 192 44.38 19.23 18.08
CA ASN A 192 45.20 19.53 16.90
C ASN A 192 46.30 18.49 16.55
N TRP A 193 46.63 17.57 17.46
CA TRP A 193 47.59 16.49 17.21
C TRP A 193 47.07 15.39 16.27
N MET A 194 45.77 15.31 15.99
CA MET A 194 45.20 14.31 15.06
C MET A 194 45.26 14.74 13.58
N TRP A 195 45.40 16.03 13.29
CA TRP A 195 45.56 16.53 11.91
C TRP A 195 46.76 15.94 11.15
N PRO A 196 47.97 15.82 11.73
CA PRO A 196 49.09 15.21 11.03
C PRO A 196 48.88 13.71 10.72
N LEU A 197 48.09 12.98 11.52
CA LEU A 197 47.75 11.57 11.22
C LEU A 197 46.78 11.45 10.03
N VAL A 198 45.79 12.33 9.94
CA VAL A 198 44.86 12.36 8.81
C VAL A 198 45.59 12.74 7.51
N VAL A 199 46.49 13.73 7.56
CA VAL A 199 47.34 14.10 6.42
C VAL A 199 48.27 12.94 6.03
N GLY A 200 48.85 12.23 7.02
CA GLY A 200 49.69 11.06 6.77
C GLY A 200 48.95 9.95 6.02
N VAL A 201 47.73 9.61 6.45
CA VAL A 201 46.92 8.56 5.80
C VAL A 201 46.52 8.96 4.38
N VAL A 202 46.11 10.21 4.15
CA VAL A 202 45.74 10.70 2.81
C VAL A 202 46.93 10.68 1.86
N SER A 203 48.12 11.06 2.34
CA SER A 203 49.35 11.02 1.54
C SER A 203 49.77 9.60 1.17
N VAL A 204 49.65 8.63 2.09
CA VAL A 204 49.98 7.22 1.80
C VAL A 204 49.02 6.64 0.76
N VAL A 205 47.72 6.98 0.85
CA VAL A 205 46.73 6.54 -0.16
C VAL A 205 47.02 7.18 -1.52
N ALA A 206 47.36 8.47 -1.57
CA ALA A 206 47.71 9.15 -2.83
C ALA A 206 48.98 8.57 -3.47
N ILE A 207 50.00 8.24 -2.68
CA ILE A 207 51.22 7.59 -3.15
C ILE A 207 50.93 6.16 -3.64
N GLY A 208 50.07 5.41 -2.94
CA GLY A 208 49.64 4.07 -3.37
C GLY A 208 48.89 4.08 -4.70
N VAL A 209 47.97 5.03 -4.89
CA VAL A 209 47.23 5.20 -6.15
C VAL A 209 48.16 5.66 -7.28
N GLY A 210 49.07 6.60 -7.01
CA GLY A 210 50.06 7.05 -7.99
C GLY A 210 51.03 5.94 -8.40
N GLY A 211 51.50 5.13 -7.45
CA GLY A 211 52.36 3.97 -7.69
C GLY A 211 51.67 2.87 -8.51
N PHE A 212 50.40 2.59 -8.21
CA PHE A 212 49.59 1.63 -8.97
C PHE A 212 49.40 2.08 -10.43
N LEU A 213 49.05 3.35 -10.65
CA LEU A 213 48.90 3.90 -12.01
C LEU A 213 50.22 3.92 -12.78
N TYR A 214 51.35 4.19 -12.13
CA TYR A 214 52.67 4.14 -12.75
C TYR A 214 53.08 2.72 -13.16
N PHE A 215 52.81 1.72 -12.30
CA PHE A 215 53.11 0.31 -12.59
C PHE A 215 52.32 -0.22 -13.79
N THR A 216 51.02 0.08 -13.86
CA THR A 216 50.18 -0.33 -15.01
C THR A 216 50.61 0.30 -16.34
N LYS A 217 51.31 1.44 -16.31
CA LYS A 217 51.85 2.11 -17.50
C LYS A 217 53.18 1.50 -17.99
N LEU A 218 53.92 0.82 -17.12
CA LEU A 218 55.20 0.18 -17.45
C LEU A 218 55.01 -1.20 -18.09
N GLU A 219 53.95 -1.94 -17.74
CA GLU A 219 53.63 -3.23 -18.36
C GLU A 219 53.14 -3.12 -19.81
N THR A 220 52.65 -1.95 -20.25
CA THR A 220 52.25 -1.74 -21.66
C THR A 220 53.45 -1.43 -22.58
N ALA A 221 54.64 -1.18 -22.04
CA ALA A 221 55.80 -0.69 -22.81
C ALA A 221 56.76 -1.81 -23.29
N GLN A 222 56.56 -3.08 -22.93
CA GLN A 222 57.48 -4.18 -23.28
C GLN A 222 57.05 -5.09 -24.45
N VAL A 223 55.93 -4.85 -25.12
CA VAL A 223 55.54 -5.64 -26.31
C VAL A 223 55.68 -4.82 -27.60
N THR A 224 56.89 -4.38 -27.91
CA THR A 224 57.23 -3.88 -29.26
C THR A 224 58.72 -4.03 -29.56
N SER A 225 59.09 -5.14 -30.20
CA SER A 225 60.32 -5.25 -31.02
C SER A 225 60.22 -6.39 -32.04
N SER A 226 59.73 -6.05 -33.25
CA SER A 226 60.12 -6.39 -34.66
C SER A 226 60.93 -7.67 -35.04
N PRO A 227 61.07 -8.05 -36.35
CA PRO A 227 60.40 -7.58 -37.58
C PRO A 227 59.91 -8.69 -38.56
N ALA A 228 59.39 -8.22 -39.69
CA ALA A 228 58.71 -8.93 -40.80
C ALA A 228 59.55 -9.92 -41.63
N THR A 229 58.85 -10.88 -42.24
CA THR A 229 59.19 -11.45 -43.56
C THR A 229 57.89 -11.57 -44.37
N SER A 230 57.88 -10.95 -45.55
CA SER A 230 56.81 -10.98 -46.54
C SER A 230 56.70 -12.33 -47.25
N ILE A 231 55.52 -12.68 -47.77
CA ILE A 231 55.28 -13.10 -49.18
C ILE A 231 53.79 -13.49 -49.36
N ALA A 232 53.17 -12.83 -50.34
CA ALA A 232 52.12 -13.25 -51.29
C ALA A 232 50.76 -13.90 -50.87
N ALA A 233 49.70 -13.10 -51.07
CA ALA A 233 48.54 -13.31 -51.96
C ALA A 233 47.78 -14.66 -52.03
N ALA A 234 46.49 -14.63 -51.66
CA ALA A 234 45.37 -15.21 -52.44
C ALA A 234 43.99 -14.69 -51.90
N PRO A 235 42.92 -14.65 -52.72
CA PRO A 235 41.76 -13.78 -52.52
C PRO A 235 40.50 -14.45 -51.94
N ALA A 236 39.54 -13.60 -51.58
CA ALA A 236 38.24 -13.89 -50.95
C ALA A 236 37.33 -14.88 -51.71
N PRO A 237 36.37 -15.51 -50.99
CA PRO A 237 35.10 -15.93 -51.58
C PRO A 237 33.93 -15.07 -51.08
N GLY A 238 33.12 -14.61 -52.05
CA GLY A 238 31.83 -13.95 -51.84
C GLY A 238 30.68 -14.93 -51.53
N PRO A 239 29.45 -14.40 -51.37
CA PRO A 239 28.30 -15.14 -50.86
C PRO A 239 27.58 -15.92 -51.96
N ILE A 240 27.08 -17.12 -51.65
CA ILE A 240 26.29 -17.95 -52.58
C ILE A 240 24.83 -18.00 -52.13
N ALA A 241 23.97 -17.85 -53.14
CA ALA A 241 22.53 -17.70 -53.12
C ALA A 241 21.74 -19.03 -53.12
N ALA A 242 20.42 -18.86 -53.04
CA ALA A 242 19.33 -19.84 -53.04
C ALA A 242 19.28 -20.85 -54.21
N PRO A 243 18.34 -21.83 -54.13
CA PRO A 243 17.58 -22.19 -55.32
C PRO A 243 16.06 -22.45 -55.11
N SER A 244 15.33 -22.39 -56.22
CA SER A 244 14.00 -22.95 -56.58
C SER A 244 14.06 -23.24 -58.10
N PRO A 245 13.09 -23.89 -58.82
CA PRO A 245 11.73 -24.37 -58.44
C PRO A 245 11.26 -25.76 -59.00
N GLY A 246 10.10 -26.25 -58.51
CA GLY A 246 9.06 -27.07 -59.21
C GLY A 246 9.28 -28.60 -59.42
N PRO A 247 8.23 -29.44 -59.71
CA PRO A 247 6.85 -29.11 -60.06
C PRO A 247 5.71 -29.87 -59.29
N THR A 248 4.52 -29.27 -59.35
CA THR A 248 3.15 -29.80 -59.53
C THR A 248 2.77 -31.23 -59.06
N SER A 249 1.81 -31.32 -58.11
CA SER A 249 0.70 -32.27 -58.25
C SER A 249 -0.59 -31.74 -57.60
N THR A 250 -1.63 -31.80 -58.40
CA THR A 250 -3.04 -31.49 -58.16
C THR A 250 -3.71 -32.68 -57.45
N MET A 251 -4.52 -32.47 -56.41
CA MET A 251 -5.77 -33.23 -56.20
C MET A 251 -6.76 -32.48 -55.29
N ALA A 252 -7.82 -31.98 -55.95
CA ALA A 252 -9.24 -32.02 -55.60
C ALA A 252 -9.70 -31.72 -54.16
N ALA A 253 -10.41 -30.60 -54.04
CA ALA A 253 -11.43 -30.33 -53.04
C ALA A 253 -12.60 -31.33 -53.11
N LYS A 254 -13.15 -31.68 -51.95
CA LYS A 254 -14.51 -32.25 -51.85
C LYS A 254 -15.27 -31.54 -50.74
N ALA A 255 -16.38 -30.95 -51.14
CA ALA A 255 -17.33 -30.21 -50.32
C ALA A 255 -18.06 -31.11 -49.31
N ALA A 256 -18.45 -30.53 -48.17
CA ALA A 256 -19.58 -30.98 -47.38
C ALA A 256 -20.13 -29.82 -46.53
N ALA A 257 -21.37 -29.45 -46.80
CA ALA A 257 -22.32 -28.75 -45.92
C ALA A 257 -23.51 -29.72 -45.69
N PRO A 258 -24.53 -29.41 -44.87
CA PRO A 258 -24.56 -28.66 -43.62
C PRO A 258 -25.22 -29.46 -42.46
N MET A 259 -25.32 -28.79 -41.30
CA MET A 259 -26.07 -29.09 -40.07
C MET A 259 -27.37 -29.91 -40.19
N PRO A 260 -27.80 -30.54 -39.08
CA PRO A 260 -29.21 -30.60 -38.73
C PRO A 260 -29.55 -29.66 -37.57
N THR A 261 -30.60 -28.90 -37.82
CA THR A 261 -31.51 -28.24 -36.88
C THR A 261 -32.02 -29.19 -35.79
N SER A 262 -32.10 -28.70 -34.56
CA SER A 262 -33.12 -29.17 -33.60
C SER A 262 -33.65 -27.98 -32.78
N SER A 263 -34.98 -27.87 -32.76
CA SER A 263 -35.78 -27.00 -31.88
C SER A 263 -36.45 -27.88 -30.79
N PRO A 264 -37.27 -27.34 -29.88
CA PRO A 264 -36.88 -27.04 -28.50
C PRO A 264 -37.59 -27.96 -27.49
N THR A 265 -36.88 -28.40 -26.44
CA THR A 265 -37.52 -29.12 -25.33
C THR A 265 -37.28 -28.40 -24.00
N GLN A 266 -38.36 -27.79 -23.55
CA GLN A 266 -38.85 -27.58 -22.18
C GLN A 266 -37.86 -27.47 -21.01
N MET A 267 -38.01 -26.32 -20.33
CA MET A 267 -37.68 -26.05 -18.93
C MET A 267 -37.98 -27.23 -18.01
N ALA A 268 -36.93 -27.70 -17.32
CA ALA A 268 -37.06 -28.40 -16.05
C ALA A 268 -36.26 -27.61 -15.01
N ALA A 269 -36.94 -27.26 -13.92
CA ALA A 269 -36.42 -26.49 -12.80
C ALA A 269 -35.21 -27.21 -12.17
N ALA A 270 -34.07 -26.52 -12.11
CA ALA A 270 -32.93 -26.96 -11.33
C ALA A 270 -33.20 -26.67 -9.84
N THR A 271 -33.44 -27.72 -9.08
CA THR A 271 -33.37 -27.76 -7.62
C THR A 271 -32.02 -27.20 -7.17
N PRO A 272 -31.94 -26.28 -6.19
CA PRO A 272 -30.65 -25.81 -5.70
C PRO A 272 -29.90 -26.97 -5.01
N MET A 273 -28.66 -27.18 -5.43
CA MET A 273 -27.75 -28.13 -4.79
C MET A 273 -27.54 -27.72 -3.32
N PRO A 274 -27.43 -28.66 -2.37
CA PRO A 274 -27.22 -28.32 -0.98
C PRO A 274 -25.83 -27.71 -0.79
N ILE A 275 -25.80 -26.61 -0.04
CA ILE A 275 -24.61 -25.93 0.47
C ILE A 275 -23.70 -26.98 1.14
N PRO A 276 -22.43 -27.13 0.76
CA PRO A 276 -21.53 -27.97 1.52
C PRO A 276 -21.32 -27.34 2.89
N SER A 277 -21.77 -28.06 3.93
CA SER A 277 -21.42 -27.77 5.32
C SER A 277 -19.90 -27.73 5.50
N PRO A 278 -19.37 -26.96 6.47
CA PRO A 278 -17.94 -26.74 6.61
C PRO A 278 -17.22 -28.08 6.77
N SER A 279 -16.41 -28.43 5.78
CA SER A 279 -15.63 -29.65 5.76
C SER A 279 -14.74 -29.70 7.01
N THR A 280 -15.04 -30.65 7.89
CA THR A 280 -14.18 -31.07 8.98
C THR A 280 -12.81 -31.42 8.42
N ALA A 281 -11.82 -30.57 8.69
CA ALA A 281 -10.43 -30.86 8.38
C ALA A 281 -10.02 -32.18 9.04
N SER A 282 -9.56 -33.15 8.24
CA SER A 282 -8.91 -34.34 8.78
C SER A 282 -7.70 -33.92 9.61
N PRO A 283 -7.54 -34.43 10.84
CA PRO A 283 -6.46 -34.03 11.72
C PRO A 283 -5.12 -34.36 11.06
N GLY A 284 -4.32 -33.31 10.81
CA GLY A 284 -2.95 -33.43 10.29
C GLY A 284 -2.76 -33.21 8.79
N LYS A 285 -3.72 -32.64 8.05
CA LYS A 285 -3.50 -32.13 6.68
C LYS A 285 -3.88 -30.65 6.56
N ILE A 286 -3.10 -29.90 5.80
CA ILE A 286 -3.41 -28.50 5.48
C ILE A 286 -4.71 -28.47 4.67
N ALA A 287 -5.67 -27.65 5.10
CA ALA A 287 -6.87 -27.39 4.32
C ALA A 287 -6.52 -26.51 3.10
N VAL A 288 -6.23 -27.15 1.96
CA VAL A 288 -5.71 -26.50 0.75
C VAL A 288 -6.59 -25.34 0.27
N GLU A 289 -7.92 -25.48 0.35
CA GLU A 289 -8.86 -24.43 -0.06
C GLU A 289 -8.83 -23.20 0.86
N ALA A 290 -8.37 -23.35 2.10
CA ALA A 290 -8.25 -22.26 3.05
C ALA A 290 -6.89 -21.53 2.95
N VAL A 291 -5.99 -21.93 2.04
CA VAL A 291 -4.71 -21.27 1.83
C VAL A 291 -4.93 -20.03 0.95
N PRO A 292 -4.68 -18.81 1.47
CA PRO A 292 -4.95 -17.58 0.75
C PRO A 292 -3.86 -17.23 -0.27
N PHE A 293 -4.18 -16.31 -1.18
CA PHE A 293 -3.30 -15.64 -2.17
C PHE A 293 -2.78 -16.51 -3.31
N ILE A 294 -2.87 -17.83 -3.17
CA ILE A 294 -2.36 -18.80 -4.15
C ILE A 294 -3.39 -19.10 -5.24
N GLY A 295 -2.92 -19.45 -6.44
CA GLY A 295 -3.78 -19.89 -7.55
C GLY A 295 -3.96 -21.40 -7.61
N GLU A 296 -4.85 -21.85 -8.50
CA GLU A 296 -5.27 -23.26 -8.65
C GLU A 296 -4.10 -24.23 -8.88
N ARG A 297 -3.10 -23.85 -9.68
CA ARG A 297 -1.91 -24.69 -9.88
C ARG A 297 -1.19 -24.98 -8.56
N GLN A 298 -1.11 -23.98 -7.69
CA GLN A 298 -0.41 -24.11 -6.42
C GLN A 298 -1.26 -24.87 -5.39
N ARG A 299 -2.60 -24.75 -5.45
CA ARG A 299 -3.49 -25.62 -4.68
C ARG A 299 -3.31 -27.08 -5.05
N ALA A 300 -3.28 -27.39 -6.35
CA ALA A 300 -3.01 -28.75 -6.83
C ALA A 300 -1.65 -29.28 -6.33
N PHE A 301 -0.59 -28.45 -6.35
CA PHE A 301 0.70 -28.79 -5.77
C PHE A 301 0.61 -29.12 -4.27
N LEU A 302 -0.12 -28.31 -3.50
CA LEU A 302 -0.29 -28.54 -2.06
C LEU A 302 -1.07 -29.82 -1.76
N GLY A 303 -2.11 -30.11 -2.54
CA GLY A 303 -2.92 -31.32 -2.41
C GLY A 303 -2.19 -32.60 -2.79
N ASN A 304 -1.17 -32.50 -3.65
CA ASN A 304 -0.45 -33.64 -4.20
C ASN A 304 0.97 -33.75 -3.60
N GLU A 305 1.92 -32.98 -4.15
CA GLU A 305 3.34 -33.10 -3.84
C GLU A 305 3.67 -32.72 -2.39
N TYR A 306 3.11 -31.62 -1.89
CA TYR A 306 3.34 -31.22 -0.50
C TYR A 306 2.72 -32.22 0.48
N ALA A 307 1.51 -32.69 0.21
CA ALA A 307 0.83 -33.67 1.04
C ALA A 307 1.57 -35.01 1.12
N ALA A 308 2.20 -35.44 0.02
CA ALA A 308 2.96 -36.69 -0.08
C ALA A 308 4.40 -36.62 0.46
N ALA A 309 4.96 -35.42 0.64
CA ALA A 309 6.31 -35.24 1.17
C ALA A 309 6.43 -35.62 2.66
N GLY A 310 7.65 -35.98 3.08
CA GLY A 310 7.98 -36.34 4.46
C GLY A 310 7.84 -35.19 5.47
N ASP A 311 8.05 -35.48 6.75
CA ASP A 311 7.67 -34.60 7.87
C ASP A 311 8.43 -33.27 7.91
N TYR A 312 9.71 -33.26 7.50
CA TYR A 312 10.53 -32.06 7.43
C TYR A 312 10.27 -31.29 6.12
N LYS A 313 9.10 -30.64 6.10
CA LYS A 313 8.64 -29.77 5.03
C LYS A 313 8.08 -28.46 5.57
N ALA A 314 8.10 -27.41 4.77
CA ALA A 314 7.49 -26.14 5.12
C ALA A 314 6.97 -25.40 3.89
N TYR A 315 5.97 -24.55 4.13
CA TYR A 315 5.34 -23.71 3.13
C TYR A 315 5.34 -22.27 3.61
N ALA A 316 5.82 -21.35 2.78
CA ALA A 316 5.82 -19.92 3.03
C ALA A 316 5.05 -19.19 1.93
N LEU A 317 4.41 -18.08 2.27
CA LEU A 317 3.70 -17.21 1.35
C LEU A 317 3.78 -15.75 1.76
N ASN A 318 3.37 -14.85 0.87
CA ASN A 318 3.05 -13.47 1.22
C ASN A 318 1.74 -13.02 0.59
N ILE A 319 1.25 -11.86 1.04
CA ILE A 319 0.02 -11.23 0.54
C ILE A 319 0.11 -10.76 -0.92
N GLY A 320 1.28 -10.84 -1.56
CA GLY A 320 1.45 -10.58 -2.99
C GLY A 320 1.21 -11.81 -3.86
N GLY A 321 0.89 -12.96 -3.26
CA GLY A 321 0.73 -14.24 -3.96
C GLY A 321 2.05 -14.93 -4.31
N PHE A 322 3.18 -14.49 -3.73
CA PHE A 322 4.44 -15.23 -3.80
C PHE A 322 4.43 -16.34 -2.77
N PHE A 323 5.11 -17.44 -3.11
CA PHE A 323 5.21 -18.61 -2.24
C PHE A 323 6.54 -19.33 -2.40
N GLY A 324 6.90 -20.10 -1.38
CA GLY A 324 8.07 -20.96 -1.35
C GLY A 324 7.78 -22.27 -0.62
N THR A 325 8.45 -23.33 -1.06
CA THR A 325 8.32 -24.69 -0.56
C THR A 325 9.70 -25.25 -0.27
N ALA A 326 9.81 -25.98 0.84
CA ALA A 326 10.96 -26.83 1.11
C ALA A 326 10.41 -28.20 1.53
N LEU A 327 10.75 -29.23 0.76
CA LEU A 327 10.26 -30.60 0.96
C LEU A 327 11.42 -31.51 1.33
N ASN A 328 11.16 -32.56 2.11
CA ASN A 328 12.12 -33.63 2.43
C ASN A 328 13.48 -33.10 2.91
N GLN A 329 13.46 -32.07 3.76
CA GLN A 329 14.67 -31.47 4.30
C GLN A 329 15.27 -32.33 5.42
N PRO A 330 16.57 -32.18 5.74
CA PRO A 330 17.20 -32.96 6.81
C PRO A 330 16.69 -32.59 8.22
N THR A 331 16.20 -31.36 8.41
CA THR A 331 15.68 -30.86 9.68
C THR A 331 14.47 -29.94 9.46
N GLU A 332 13.65 -29.76 10.50
CA GLU A 332 12.53 -28.80 10.46
C GLU A 332 13.02 -27.36 10.22
N GLU A 333 14.14 -26.97 10.83
CA GLU A 333 14.72 -25.63 10.67
C GLU A 333 15.19 -25.38 9.23
N ALA A 334 15.80 -26.40 8.59
CA ALA A 334 16.15 -26.32 7.17
C ALA A 334 14.90 -26.17 6.28
N ALA A 335 13.79 -26.84 6.64
CA ALA A 335 12.52 -26.65 5.95
C ALA A 335 11.98 -25.23 6.11
N ARG A 336 11.92 -24.71 7.34
CA ARG A 336 11.45 -23.36 7.64
C ARG A 336 12.22 -22.31 6.82
N ASN A 337 13.54 -22.33 6.93
CA ASN A 337 14.41 -21.35 6.27
C ASN A 337 14.34 -21.50 4.75
N GLY A 338 14.39 -22.74 4.23
CA GLY A 338 14.34 -22.99 2.79
C GLY A 338 13.04 -22.50 2.14
N ALA A 339 11.89 -22.66 2.80
CA ALA A 339 10.61 -22.19 2.29
C ALA A 339 10.53 -20.65 2.25
N VAL A 340 10.95 -19.97 3.33
CA VAL A 340 10.97 -18.50 3.40
C VAL A 340 11.94 -17.92 2.39
N ASP A 341 13.17 -18.45 2.30
CA ASP A 341 14.19 -17.98 1.34
C ASP A 341 13.73 -18.14 -0.10
N GLN A 342 13.11 -19.28 -0.45
CA GLN A 342 12.60 -19.47 -1.80
C GLN A 342 11.48 -18.47 -2.12
N CYS A 343 10.58 -18.21 -1.17
CA CYS A 343 9.52 -17.22 -1.33
C CYS A 343 10.10 -15.81 -1.49
N GLN A 344 11.03 -15.44 -0.61
CA GLN A 344 11.62 -14.09 -0.58
C GLN A 344 12.41 -13.81 -1.85
N ARG A 345 13.22 -14.76 -2.35
CA ARG A 345 13.92 -14.62 -3.64
C ARG A 345 12.98 -14.31 -4.80
N ARG A 346 11.80 -14.95 -4.85
CA ARG A 346 10.80 -14.69 -5.89
C ARG A 346 10.14 -13.33 -5.72
N ALA A 347 9.85 -12.93 -4.49
CA ALA A 347 9.30 -11.62 -4.16
C ALA A 347 10.28 -10.50 -4.53
N ASP A 348 11.56 -10.65 -4.20
CA ASP A 348 12.64 -9.69 -4.48
C ASP A 348 12.89 -9.55 -5.99
N ALA A 349 12.90 -10.67 -6.72
CA ALA A 349 13.02 -10.68 -8.18
C ALA A 349 11.89 -9.90 -8.87
N ALA A 350 10.70 -9.86 -8.24
CA ALA A 350 9.55 -9.08 -8.69
C ALA A 350 9.46 -7.68 -8.03
N GLN A 351 10.48 -7.28 -7.26
CA GLN A 351 10.52 -6.01 -6.53
C GLN A 351 9.28 -5.79 -5.64
N SER A 352 8.81 -6.87 -5.02
CA SER A 352 7.71 -6.83 -4.08
C SER A 352 8.20 -6.28 -2.73
N PRO A 353 7.56 -5.24 -2.17
CA PRO A 353 7.90 -4.74 -0.84
C PRO A 353 7.37 -5.66 0.29
N ARG A 354 6.77 -6.81 -0.04
CA ARG A 354 6.09 -7.70 0.91
C ARG A 354 7.00 -8.86 1.31
N ARG A 355 7.25 -8.98 2.62
CA ARG A 355 8.03 -10.09 3.17
C ARG A 355 7.23 -11.39 3.15
N CYS A 356 7.95 -12.49 2.99
CA CYS A 356 7.38 -13.83 3.08
C CYS A 356 7.36 -14.34 4.52
N GLU A 357 6.30 -15.06 4.86
CA GLU A 357 6.09 -15.64 6.19
C GLU A 357 5.72 -17.11 6.07
N LEU A 358 5.98 -17.87 7.13
CA LEU A 358 5.61 -19.29 7.19
C LEU A 358 4.09 -19.42 7.30
N TYR A 359 3.52 -20.20 6.40
CA TYR A 359 2.12 -20.62 6.50
C TYR A 359 1.99 -21.95 7.21
N ALA A 360 2.84 -22.92 6.87
CA ALA A 360 2.81 -24.25 7.47
C ALA A 360 4.19 -24.85 7.64
N VAL A 361 4.34 -25.65 8.70
CA VAL A 361 5.52 -26.47 8.99
C VAL A 361 5.05 -27.89 9.27
N GLY A 362 5.62 -28.86 8.55
CA GLY A 362 5.05 -30.20 8.41
C GLY A 362 3.66 -30.11 7.79
N ASN A 363 2.64 -30.58 8.51
CA ASN A 363 1.23 -30.36 8.13
C ASN A 363 0.50 -29.39 9.08
N LYS A 364 1.22 -28.73 9.98
CA LYS A 364 0.65 -27.78 10.95
C LYS A 364 0.67 -26.38 10.37
N VAL A 365 -0.50 -25.74 10.31
CA VAL A 365 -0.61 -24.32 9.96
C VAL A 365 -0.08 -23.48 11.13
N VAL A 366 0.86 -22.59 10.83
CA VAL A 366 1.49 -21.65 11.78
C VAL A 366 1.18 -20.19 11.44
N TYR A 367 0.40 -19.95 10.39
CA TYR A 367 -0.01 -18.62 9.95
C TYR A 367 -0.96 -17.95 10.95
N SER A 368 -0.62 -16.75 11.42
CA SER A 368 -1.33 -16.05 12.50
C SER A 368 -2.37 -15.03 12.03
N HIS A 369 -2.33 -14.59 10.77
CA HIS A 369 -3.20 -13.51 10.25
C HIS A 369 -4.65 -13.93 9.95
N GLY A 370 -4.96 -15.22 10.04
CA GLY A 370 -6.29 -15.75 9.73
C GLY A 370 -6.66 -15.66 8.24
N ALA A 371 -7.95 -15.84 7.94
CA ALA A 371 -8.47 -15.72 6.58
C ALA A 371 -8.69 -14.22 6.23
N PRO A 372 -8.30 -13.78 5.03
CA PRO A 372 -8.56 -12.41 4.60
C PRO A 372 -10.06 -12.05 4.57
N PRO A 373 -10.44 -10.82 4.93
CA PRO A 373 -11.80 -10.32 4.72
C PRO A 373 -12.19 -10.35 3.23
N MET A 374 -13.28 -11.03 2.91
CA MET A 374 -13.76 -11.21 1.53
C MET A 374 -15.20 -10.72 1.37
N PRO A 375 -15.56 -10.10 0.23
CA PRO A 375 -16.96 -9.81 -0.08
C PRO A 375 -17.74 -11.12 -0.35
N PRO A 376 -19.07 -11.12 -0.13
CA PRO A 376 -19.91 -12.25 -0.49
C PRO A 376 -19.91 -12.48 -2.01
N GLN A 377 -20.16 -13.72 -2.43
CA GLN A 377 -20.31 -14.06 -3.85
C GLN A 377 -21.69 -13.64 -4.40
N PRO A 378 -21.80 -13.38 -5.72
CA PRO A 378 -20.70 -13.32 -6.70
C PRO A 378 -19.84 -12.05 -6.53
N TRP A 379 -18.53 -12.15 -6.74
CA TRP A 379 -17.58 -11.05 -6.50
C TRP A 379 -17.65 -9.92 -7.53
N PHE A 380 -18.12 -10.24 -8.73
CA PHE A 380 -18.41 -9.30 -9.79
C PHE A 380 -19.59 -9.82 -10.60
N ARG A 381 -20.24 -8.94 -11.35
CA ARG A 381 -21.28 -9.29 -12.30
C ARG A 381 -21.01 -8.54 -13.59
N HIS A 382 -21.20 -9.23 -14.70
CA HIS A 382 -21.10 -8.59 -15.99
C HIS A 382 -22.37 -7.81 -16.30
N ASP A 383 -22.22 -6.57 -16.76
CA ASP A 383 -23.33 -5.68 -17.14
C ASP A 383 -22.92 -4.81 -18.32
N ALA A 384 -23.42 -5.16 -19.50
CA ALA A 384 -23.11 -4.50 -20.77
C ALA A 384 -23.47 -2.99 -20.80
N ILE A 385 -24.31 -2.50 -19.89
CA ILE A 385 -24.65 -1.07 -19.78
C ILE A 385 -23.52 -0.29 -19.09
N THR A 386 -22.87 -0.89 -18.11
CA THR A 386 -21.86 -0.20 -17.27
C THR A 386 -20.43 -0.55 -17.64
N GLU A 387 -20.23 -1.71 -18.25
CA GLU A 387 -18.93 -2.18 -18.69
C GLU A 387 -18.32 -1.28 -19.73
N ARG A 388 -17.04 -0.99 -19.53
CA ARG A 388 -16.22 -0.24 -20.47
C ARG A 388 -14.80 -0.75 -20.43
N ALA A 389 -14.06 -0.49 -21.49
CA ALA A 389 -12.64 -0.82 -21.55
C ALA A 389 -11.87 -0.22 -20.37
N PHE A 390 -11.00 -1.02 -19.77
CA PHE A 390 -10.16 -0.61 -18.66
C PHE A 390 -9.12 0.39 -19.16
N VAL A 391 -9.13 1.58 -18.57
CA VAL A 391 -8.08 2.58 -18.76
C VAL A 391 -7.51 2.91 -17.37
N PRO A 392 -6.22 2.64 -17.10
CA PRO A 392 -5.62 2.82 -15.78
C PRO A 392 -5.83 4.21 -15.19
N LYS A 393 -5.82 5.25 -16.03
CA LYS A 393 -6.02 6.64 -15.62
C LYS A 393 -7.40 6.91 -14.98
N ASP A 394 -8.40 6.11 -15.34
CA ASP A 394 -9.78 6.27 -14.90
C ASP A 394 -10.04 5.50 -13.59
N LEU A 395 -9.09 4.68 -13.12
CA LEU A 395 -9.25 3.92 -11.88
C LEU A 395 -9.39 4.87 -10.67
N PRO A 396 -10.56 4.91 -9.99
CA PRO A 396 -10.82 5.88 -8.94
C PRO A 396 -9.99 5.60 -7.69
N MET A 397 -9.77 6.62 -6.87
CA MET A 397 -9.10 6.55 -5.54
C MET A 397 -7.62 6.09 -5.55
N VAL A 398 -7.11 5.61 -6.68
CA VAL A 398 -5.72 5.18 -6.85
C VAL A 398 -4.85 6.36 -7.31
N ARG A 399 -3.65 6.49 -6.73
CA ARG A 399 -2.67 7.54 -7.06
C ARG A 399 -2.06 7.33 -8.46
N GLU A 400 -1.59 8.42 -9.08
CA GLU A 400 -1.03 8.39 -10.45
C GLU A 400 0.09 7.36 -10.62
N GLN A 401 1.08 7.33 -9.71
CA GLN A 401 2.18 6.34 -9.75
C GLN A 401 1.67 4.88 -9.78
N ALA A 402 0.62 4.61 -9.03
CA ALA A 402 0.00 3.29 -8.98
C ALA A 402 -0.74 2.94 -10.29
N ARG A 403 -1.37 3.94 -10.93
CA ARG A 403 -1.99 3.79 -12.25
C ARG A 403 -0.94 3.52 -13.34
N THR A 404 0.19 4.22 -13.33
CA THR A 404 1.33 3.95 -14.22
C THR A 404 1.87 2.53 -14.02
N ARG A 405 1.92 2.04 -12.78
CA ARG A 405 2.34 0.66 -12.50
C ARG A 405 1.37 -0.37 -13.09
N LEU A 406 0.05 -0.12 -13.01
CA LEU A 406 -0.96 -0.96 -13.65
C LEU A 406 -0.84 -0.94 -15.18
N GLU A 407 -0.60 0.23 -15.77
CA GLU A 407 -0.38 0.35 -17.22
C GLU A 407 0.78 -0.51 -17.71
N ASN A 408 1.90 -0.51 -16.98
CA ASN A 408 3.09 -1.26 -17.38
C ASN A 408 3.01 -2.77 -17.11
N ILE A 409 2.33 -3.17 -16.03
CA ILE A 409 2.36 -4.55 -15.55
C ILE A 409 1.07 -5.30 -15.88
N TYR A 410 -0.09 -4.69 -15.62
CA TYR A 410 -1.38 -5.33 -15.73
C TYR A 410 -1.81 -5.47 -17.20
N VAL A 411 -1.75 -4.38 -17.98
CA VAL A 411 -2.22 -4.35 -19.37
C VAL A 411 -1.45 -5.34 -20.26
N GLN A 412 -0.18 -5.59 -19.95
CA GLN A 412 0.71 -6.47 -20.74
C GLN A 412 0.52 -7.97 -20.45
N ALA A 413 -0.24 -8.36 -19.42
CA ALA A 413 -0.30 -9.76 -18.98
C ALA A 413 -1.26 -10.64 -19.82
N ALA A 414 -0.74 -11.65 -20.53
CA ALA A 414 -1.51 -12.47 -21.49
C ALA A 414 -2.48 -13.53 -20.90
N LYS A 415 -3.04 -13.32 -19.70
CA LYS A 415 -3.89 -14.30 -18.99
C LYS A 415 -4.99 -13.60 -18.19
N SER A 416 -5.95 -14.39 -17.70
CA SER A 416 -6.99 -13.91 -16.79
C SER A 416 -6.39 -13.12 -15.64
N ARG A 417 -6.92 -11.91 -15.46
CA ARG A 417 -6.39 -10.91 -14.55
C ARG A 417 -7.51 -10.13 -13.90
N SER A 418 -7.25 -9.58 -12.72
CA SER A 418 -8.24 -8.80 -11.99
C SER A 418 -7.58 -7.75 -11.13
N VAL A 419 -8.26 -6.62 -10.95
CA VAL A 419 -7.90 -5.57 -9.97
C VAL A 419 -9.01 -5.48 -8.93
N ALA A 420 -8.61 -5.57 -7.67
CA ALA A 420 -9.44 -5.27 -6.51
C ALA A 420 -9.06 -3.90 -5.93
N LEU A 421 -10.07 -3.16 -5.49
CA LEU A 421 -9.94 -1.86 -4.85
C LEU A 421 -10.51 -1.95 -3.43
N GLY A 422 -9.83 -1.30 -2.48
CA GLY A 422 -10.26 -1.15 -1.10
C GLY A 422 -10.90 0.23 -0.85
N PRO A 423 -11.64 0.38 0.26
CA PRO A 423 -12.39 1.61 0.57
C PRO A 423 -11.50 2.84 0.78
N GLY A 424 -10.21 2.64 1.11
CA GLY A 424 -9.22 3.72 1.25
C GLY A 424 -8.35 3.94 0.00
N GLY A 425 -8.69 3.32 -1.13
CA GLY A 425 -7.89 3.39 -2.37
C GLY A 425 -6.71 2.43 -2.42
N GLN A 426 -6.60 1.51 -1.44
CA GLN A 426 -5.70 0.36 -1.55
C GLN A 426 -6.07 -0.46 -2.77
N TYR A 427 -5.11 -1.02 -3.47
CA TYR A 427 -5.39 -1.81 -4.66
C TYR A 427 -4.44 -2.99 -4.75
N PHE A 428 -4.96 -4.11 -5.24
CA PHE A 428 -4.17 -5.29 -5.57
C PHE A 428 -4.62 -5.83 -6.91
N TRP A 429 -3.69 -6.47 -7.59
CA TRP A 429 -3.97 -7.15 -8.84
C TRP A 429 -3.53 -8.59 -8.76
N ALA A 430 -4.23 -9.45 -9.49
CA ALA A 430 -3.80 -10.82 -9.75
C ALA A 430 -3.56 -10.98 -11.24
N LEU A 431 -2.39 -11.52 -11.59
CA LEU A 431 -2.04 -11.87 -12.97
C LEU A 431 -1.87 -13.37 -13.10
N GLY A 432 -1.97 -13.84 -14.35
CA GLY A 432 -1.55 -15.18 -14.69
C GLY A 432 -2.45 -16.29 -14.16
N ALA A 433 -3.70 -15.95 -13.81
CA ALA A 433 -4.67 -16.89 -13.28
C ALA A 433 -5.16 -17.87 -14.36
N THR A 434 -5.72 -18.99 -13.93
CA THR A 434 -6.33 -20.00 -14.82
C THR A 434 -7.76 -19.65 -15.22
N SER A 435 -8.43 -18.79 -14.44
CA SER A 435 -9.77 -18.25 -14.71
C SER A 435 -9.89 -16.83 -14.16
N VAL A 436 -10.92 -16.11 -14.60
CA VAL A 436 -11.28 -14.79 -14.07
C VAL A 436 -11.70 -14.86 -12.60
N ASP A 437 -12.39 -15.92 -12.18
CA ASP A 437 -12.76 -16.14 -10.78
C ASP A 437 -11.53 -16.34 -9.89
N ASP A 438 -10.53 -17.10 -10.35
CA ASP A 438 -9.26 -17.26 -9.62
C ASP A 438 -8.51 -15.92 -9.49
N ALA A 439 -8.50 -15.11 -10.57
CA ALA A 439 -7.91 -13.78 -10.53
C ALA A 439 -8.66 -12.85 -9.55
N ALA A 440 -9.99 -12.81 -9.62
CA ALA A 440 -10.83 -12.02 -8.73
C ALA A 440 -10.62 -12.42 -7.27
N ARG A 441 -10.67 -13.73 -6.97
CA ARG A 441 -10.41 -14.27 -5.63
C ARG A 441 -9.08 -13.79 -5.07
N ARG A 442 -7.99 -13.99 -5.81
CA ARG A 442 -6.63 -13.70 -5.35
C ARG A 442 -6.40 -12.21 -5.14
N SER A 443 -6.92 -11.37 -6.04
CA SER A 443 -6.83 -9.92 -5.90
C SER A 443 -7.63 -9.42 -4.69
N LEU A 444 -8.83 -9.96 -4.46
CA LEU A 444 -9.66 -9.66 -3.29
C LEU A 444 -9.03 -10.13 -1.99
N GLU A 445 -8.51 -11.36 -1.92
CA GLU A 445 -7.83 -11.89 -0.73
C GLU A 445 -6.65 -10.99 -0.35
N SER A 446 -5.81 -10.65 -1.33
CA SER A 446 -4.63 -9.80 -1.13
C SER A 446 -5.02 -8.39 -0.68
N CYS A 447 -6.06 -7.82 -1.30
CA CYS A 447 -6.58 -6.51 -0.95
C CYS A 447 -7.21 -6.51 0.45
N GLY A 448 -8.04 -7.50 0.78
CA GLY A 448 -8.70 -7.62 2.07
C GLY A 448 -7.71 -7.82 3.21
N ALA A 449 -6.70 -8.67 3.00
CA ALA A 449 -5.63 -8.87 3.98
C ALA A 449 -4.87 -7.57 4.27
N PHE A 450 -4.64 -6.74 3.25
CA PHE A 450 -3.92 -5.47 3.42
C PHE A 450 -4.81 -4.35 3.96
N ALA A 451 -6.07 -4.26 3.52
CA ALA A 451 -6.99 -3.21 3.91
C ALA A 451 -7.63 -3.47 5.29
N GLY A 452 -7.67 -4.72 5.75
CA GLY A 452 -8.38 -5.13 6.96
C GLY A 452 -9.91 -5.16 6.79
N SER A 453 -10.41 -4.97 5.57
CA SER A 453 -11.83 -4.95 5.23
C SER A 453 -12.06 -5.53 3.84
N ALA A 454 -13.27 -6.01 3.54
CA ALA A 454 -13.59 -6.53 2.22
C ALA A 454 -13.36 -5.48 1.12
N CYS A 455 -12.64 -5.89 0.08
CA CYS A 455 -12.44 -5.09 -1.13
C CYS A 455 -13.49 -5.42 -2.20
N MET A 456 -13.46 -4.67 -3.30
CA MET A 456 -14.35 -4.84 -4.45
C MET A 456 -13.54 -5.12 -5.71
N THR A 457 -13.97 -6.09 -6.52
CA THR A 457 -13.42 -6.29 -7.85
C THR A 457 -13.91 -5.17 -8.76
N VAL A 458 -12.98 -4.39 -9.32
CA VAL A 458 -13.29 -3.23 -10.17
C VAL A 458 -12.90 -3.47 -11.62
N VAL A 459 -11.93 -4.35 -11.86
CA VAL A 459 -11.50 -4.74 -13.20
C VAL A 459 -11.39 -6.26 -13.27
N VAL A 460 -11.89 -6.82 -14.37
CA VAL A 460 -11.64 -8.20 -14.79
C VAL A 460 -11.15 -8.15 -16.22
N ASP A 461 -10.02 -8.80 -16.49
CA ASP A 461 -9.32 -8.78 -17.76
C ASP A 461 -9.06 -7.36 -18.28
N ASP A 462 -9.85 -6.92 -19.25
CA ASP A 462 -9.73 -5.63 -19.95
C ASP A 462 -10.92 -4.71 -19.75
N VAL A 463 -11.83 -5.04 -18.82
CA VAL A 463 -13.06 -4.28 -18.61
C VAL A 463 -13.24 -3.87 -17.16
N PHE A 464 -13.74 -2.66 -16.95
CA PHE A 464 -14.31 -2.30 -15.66
C PHE A 464 -15.63 -3.06 -15.48
N VAL A 465 -15.75 -3.80 -14.37
CA VAL A 465 -16.96 -4.57 -14.01
C VAL A 465 -17.87 -3.82 -13.03
N VAL A 466 -17.58 -2.54 -12.80
CA VAL A 466 -18.39 -1.62 -12.02
C VAL A 466 -18.47 -0.27 -12.74
N PRO A 467 -19.57 0.48 -12.61
CA PRO A 467 -19.69 1.82 -13.19
C PRO A 467 -18.73 2.80 -12.50
N ILE A 468 -17.72 3.26 -13.25
CA ILE A 468 -16.75 4.26 -12.78
C ILE A 468 -17.29 5.68 -13.06
N PRO A 469 -17.57 6.51 -12.04
CA PRO A 469 -18.08 7.86 -12.25
C PRO A 469 -17.03 8.74 -12.93
N THR A 470 -17.48 9.56 -13.88
CA THR A 470 -16.64 10.49 -14.66
C THR A 470 -17.05 11.95 -14.46
N LYS A 471 -18.27 12.20 -13.95
CA LYS A 471 -18.79 13.55 -13.68
C LYS A 471 -18.48 14.02 -12.26
N LEU A 472 -18.39 13.09 -11.32
CA LEU A 472 -18.06 13.36 -9.92
C LEU A 472 -16.88 12.53 -9.47
N ARG A 473 -16.16 13.03 -8.47
CA ARG A 473 -14.98 12.37 -7.93
C ARG A 473 -15.39 11.28 -6.94
N ALA A 474 -15.07 10.03 -7.23
CA ALA A 474 -15.18 8.93 -6.26
C ALA A 474 -14.17 9.12 -5.11
N ASN A 475 -14.65 9.06 -3.88
CA ASN A 475 -13.86 9.27 -2.66
C ASN A 475 -13.92 8.12 -1.65
N GLY A 476 -14.71 7.08 -1.92
CA GLY A 476 -14.86 5.91 -1.06
C GLY A 476 -15.92 4.97 -1.60
N PHE A 477 -16.20 3.91 -0.84
CA PHE A 477 -17.31 2.99 -1.13
C PHE A 477 -18.60 3.49 -0.49
N PHE A 478 -19.70 3.33 -1.21
CA PHE A 478 -21.00 3.72 -0.73
C PHE A 478 -21.67 2.56 0.01
N HIS A 479 -22.01 2.81 1.27
CA HIS A 479 -22.70 1.86 2.14
C HIS A 479 -24.00 2.47 2.65
N ALA A 480 -25.11 2.26 1.94
CA ALA A 480 -26.40 2.86 2.27
C ALA A 480 -26.87 2.58 3.71
N ALA A 481 -26.68 1.35 4.21
CA ALA A 481 -27.10 0.94 5.56
C ALA A 481 -26.45 1.76 6.69
N THR A 482 -25.23 2.25 6.49
CA THR A 482 -24.45 2.97 7.49
C THR A 482 -24.18 4.42 7.10
N ASN A 483 -24.78 4.91 6.01
CA ASN A 483 -24.50 6.26 5.52
C ASN A 483 -25.20 7.31 6.39
N PRO A 484 -24.46 8.21 7.07
CA PRO A 484 -25.06 9.18 7.99
C PRO A 484 -25.88 10.26 7.29
N SER A 485 -25.65 10.52 6.01
CA SER A 485 -26.41 11.52 5.25
C SER A 485 -27.85 11.07 4.98
N ILE A 486 -28.12 9.76 4.99
CA ILE A 486 -29.46 9.22 4.78
C ILE A 486 -30.16 9.05 6.13
N VAL A 487 -31.40 9.53 6.23
CA VAL A 487 -32.27 9.30 7.40
C VAL A 487 -32.44 7.81 7.68
N ALA A 488 -32.50 7.43 8.96
CA ALA A 488 -32.45 6.03 9.38
C ALA A 488 -33.55 5.16 8.75
N ASP A 489 -34.78 5.68 8.62
CA ASP A 489 -35.92 5.01 7.99
C ASP A 489 -35.79 4.87 6.48
N GLY A 490 -35.02 5.75 5.82
CA GLY A 490 -34.76 5.69 4.38
C GLY A 490 -33.67 4.69 3.98
N ARG A 491 -32.77 4.29 4.90
CA ARG A 491 -31.60 3.46 4.56
C ARG A 491 -31.97 2.07 4.03
N ASP A 492 -32.90 1.40 4.70
CA ASP A 492 -33.33 0.05 4.33
C ASP A 492 -33.99 0.03 2.94
N GLU A 493 -34.75 1.07 2.61
CA GLU A 493 -35.35 1.21 1.29
C GLU A 493 -34.29 1.39 0.20
N VAL A 494 -33.28 2.22 0.46
CA VAL A 494 -32.16 2.43 -0.48
C VAL A 494 -31.37 1.14 -0.69
N VAL A 495 -31.05 0.41 0.38
CA VAL A 495 -30.36 -0.90 0.30
C VAL A 495 -31.16 -1.86 -0.57
N ARG A 496 -32.47 -2.00 -0.30
CA ARG A 496 -33.35 -2.90 -1.05
C ARG A 496 -33.43 -2.52 -2.53
N LYS A 497 -33.64 -1.23 -2.84
CA LYS A 497 -33.79 -0.76 -4.22
C LYS A 497 -32.50 -0.84 -5.04
N LEU A 498 -31.33 -0.63 -4.41
CA LEU A 498 -30.04 -0.76 -5.08
C LEU A 498 -29.63 -2.21 -5.29
N GLY A 499 -29.99 -3.13 -4.39
CA GLY A 499 -29.63 -4.55 -4.50
C GLY A 499 -30.12 -5.22 -5.79
N ASP A 500 -31.26 -4.77 -6.31
CA ASP A 500 -31.90 -5.31 -7.53
C ASP A 500 -31.64 -4.46 -8.79
N ALA A 501 -30.85 -3.39 -8.67
CA ALA A 501 -30.66 -2.42 -9.74
C ALA A 501 -29.39 -2.74 -10.55
N THR A 502 -29.57 -3.06 -11.84
CA THR A 502 -28.51 -3.11 -12.86
C THR A 502 -28.34 -1.74 -13.50
N GLY A 503 -27.31 -1.52 -14.31
CA GLY A 503 -27.07 -0.26 -14.99
C GLY A 503 -26.49 0.83 -14.08
N TRP A 504 -26.61 2.08 -14.53
CA TRP A 504 -26.18 3.23 -13.75
C TRP A 504 -27.19 3.56 -12.66
N ASN A 505 -26.68 3.67 -11.43
CA ASN A 505 -27.47 4.02 -10.25
C ASN A 505 -26.85 5.24 -9.57
N ALA A 506 -27.67 6.14 -9.06
CA ALA A 506 -27.22 7.27 -8.25
C ALA A 506 -28.15 7.50 -7.05
N VAL A 507 -27.57 8.01 -5.98
CA VAL A 507 -28.29 8.40 -4.76
C VAL A 507 -28.05 9.88 -4.50
N ALA A 508 -29.14 10.62 -4.39
CA ALA A 508 -29.13 12.01 -3.96
C ALA A 508 -29.79 12.13 -2.59
N VAL A 509 -29.42 13.17 -1.84
CA VAL A 509 -29.95 13.45 -0.51
C VAL A 509 -30.17 14.96 -0.39
N GLY A 510 -31.28 15.36 0.22
CA GLY A 510 -31.58 16.77 0.53
C GLY A 510 -31.28 17.13 1.99
N THR A 511 -31.70 18.32 2.40
CA THR A 511 -31.45 18.88 3.74
C THR A 511 -32.04 18.03 4.86
N ALA A 512 -33.22 17.43 4.64
CA ALA A 512 -33.86 16.55 5.61
C ALA A 512 -33.26 15.13 5.61
N GLY A 513 -32.26 14.83 4.77
CA GLY A 513 -31.62 13.54 4.68
C GLY A 513 -32.44 12.48 3.93
N ARG A 514 -33.53 12.86 3.26
CA ARG A 514 -34.39 11.92 2.54
C ARG A 514 -33.75 11.55 1.19
N PRO A 515 -33.62 10.26 0.87
CA PRO A 515 -32.94 9.84 -0.34
C PRO A 515 -33.83 10.02 -1.58
N GLY A 516 -33.21 10.39 -2.70
CA GLY A 516 -33.76 10.26 -4.05
C GLY A 516 -32.93 9.30 -4.88
N LEU A 517 -33.58 8.50 -5.72
CA LEU A 517 -32.93 7.40 -6.43
C LEU A 517 -33.10 7.51 -7.95
N GLY A 518 -31.97 7.49 -8.65
CA GLY A 518 -31.92 7.31 -10.10
C GLY A 518 -31.41 5.89 -10.37
N LEU A 519 -32.29 4.96 -10.73
CA LEU A 519 -31.97 3.54 -10.85
C LEU A 519 -32.06 3.08 -12.31
N LYS A 520 -31.26 2.07 -12.68
CA LYS A 520 -31.33 1.40 -13.98
C LYS A 520 -31.20 2.34 -15.18
N ALA A 521 -30.41 3.39 -15.01
CA ALA A 521 -30.16 4.34 -16.09
C ALA A 521 -29.18 3.77 -17.13
N ALA A 522 -29.33 4.21 -18.37
CA ALA A 522 -28.44 3.85 -19.47
C ALA A 522 -27.05 4.51 -19.34
N ASP A 523 -26.96 5.64 -18.64
CA ASP A 523 -25.74 6.42 -18.49
C ASP A 523 -25.69 7.17 -17.15
N GLU A 524 -24.49 7.66 -16.81
CA GLU A 524 -24.20 8.38 -15.57
C GLU A 524 -25.09 9.62 -15.38
N GLN A 525 -25.31 10.40 -16.45
CA GLN A 525 -26.03 11.67 -16.36
C GLN A 525 -27.52 11.42 -16.12
N THR A 526 -28.09 10.41 -16.79
CA THR A 526 -29.48 10.01 -16.60
C THR A 526 -29.71 9.51 -15.17
N ALA A 527 -28.78 8.74 -14.59
CA ALA A 527 -28.85 8.34 -13.18
C ALA A 527 -28.81 9.56 -12.24
N ILE A 528 -27.87 10.48 -12.44
CA ILE A 528 -27.74 11.72 -11.65
C ILE A 528 -29.03 12.53 -11.69
N ASN A 529 -29.54 12.80 -12.90
CA ASN A 529 -30.75 13.60 -13.09
C ASN A 529 -31.97 12.93 -12.45
N GLY A 530 -32.08 11.60 -12.59
CA GLY A 530 -33.14 10.81 -11.96
C GLY A 530 -33.11 10.89 -10.44
N ALA A 531 -31.93 10.75 -9.83
CA ALA A 531 -31.77 10.82 -8.38
C ALA A 531 -32.14 12.20 -7.81
N LEU A 532 -31.68 13.27 -8.47
CA LEU A 532 -31.99 14.64 -8.08
C LEU A 532 -33.48 14.96 -8.24
N ALA A 533 -34.08 14.57 -9.37
CA ALA A 533 -35.50 14.78 -9.61
C ALA A 533 -36.39 13.99 -8.65
N ASP A 534 -35.97 12.78 -8.25
CA ASP A 534 -36.67 11.99 -7.25
C ASP A 534 -36.56 12.61 -5.85
N CYS A 535 -35.37 13.04 -5.44
CA CYS A 535 -35.14 13.72 -4.17
C CYS A 535 -35.98 15.00 -4.04
N ALA A 536 -36.04 15.81 -5.11
CA ALA A 536 -36.75 17.09 -5.13
C ALA A 536 -38.28 16.98 -4.93
N LYS A 537 -38.87 15.78 -5.01
CA LYS A 537 -40.29 15.57 -4.72
C LYS A 537 -40.61 15.66 -3.23
N HIS A 538 -39.62 15.41 -2.36
CA HIS A 538 -39.84 15.23 -0.92
C HIS A 538 -38.75 15.81 -0.02
N ASP A 539 -37.74 16.47 -0.59
CA ASP A 539 -36.66 17.18 0.13
C ASP A 539 -36.18 18.42 -0.67
N SER A 540 -35.37 19.28 -0.04
CA SER A 540 -34.77 20.49 -0.64
C SER A 540 -33.24 20.42 -0.66
N ASP A 541 -32.59 21.22 -1.50
CA ASP A 541 -31.12 21.29 -1.63
C ASP A 541 -30.46 19.94 -1.93
N CYS A 542 -31.14 19.16 -2.78
CA CYS A 542 -30.72 17.85 -3.21
C CYS A 542 -29.37 17.87 -3.91
N HIS A 543 -28.45 17.02 -3.44
CA HIS A 543 -27.15 16.80 -4.07
C HIS A 543 -26.83 15.30 -4.13
N VAL A 544 -26.03 14.90 -5.11
CA VAL A 544 -25.64 13.49 -5.30
C VAL A 544 -24.55 13.13 -4.30
N ILE A 545 -24.75 12.02 -3.59
CA ILE A 545 -23.77 11.47 -2.63
C ILE A 545 -23.16 10.16 -3.09
N ALA A 546 -23.78 9.47 -4.06
CA ALA A 546 -23.27 8.21 -4.60
C ALA A 546 -23.60 8.03 -6.08
N ILE A 547 -22.67 7.42 -6.81
CA ILE A 547 -22.86 6.91 -8.17
C ILE A 547 -22.28 5.50 -8.23
N GLY A 548 -23.10 4.54 -8.63
CA GLY A 548 -22.72 3.13 -8.61
C GLY A 548 -22.35 2.67 -7.20
N PRO A 549 -21.25 1.92 -7.04
CA PRO A 549 -20.77 1.50 -5.72
C PRO A 549 -19.96 2.58 -4.98
N PHE A 550 -19.78 3.77 -5.56
CA PHE A 550 -18.87 4.79 -5.02
C PHE A 550 -19.63 5.92 -4.32
N THR A 551 -19.09 6.33 -3.18
CA THR A 551 -19.39 7.65 -2.61
C THR A 551 -18.70 8.69 -3.49
N VAL A 552 -19.39 9.78 -3.80
CA VAL A 552 -18.90 10.81 -4.72
C VAL A 552 -18.97 12.20 -4.12
N GLY A 553 -18.10 13.08 -4.62
CA GLY A 553 -18.09 14.50 -4.30
C GLY A 553 -17.71 15.36 -5.51
N PRO A 554 -17.66 16.69 -5.35
CA PRO A 554 -17.32 17.59 -6.44
C PRO A 554 -15.89 17.35 -6.97
N MET A 555 -15.71 17.60 -8.27
CA MET A 555 -14.41 17.65 -8.95
C MET A 555 -13.76 19.00 -8.60
N ASN A 556 -12.92 19.05 -7.57
CA ASN A 556 -12.20 20.26 -7.19
C ASN A 556 -11.16 20.72 -8.22
#